data_AF-M6VXJ4-F1
#
_entry.id   AF-M6VXJ4-F1
#
_cell.length_a   1.000
_cell.length_b   1.000
_cell.length_c   1.000
_cell.angle_alpha   90.00
_cell.angle_beta   90.00
_cell.angle_gamma   90.00
#
_symmetry.space_group_name_H-M   'P 1'
#
loop_
_entity.id
_entity.type
_entity.pdbx_description
1 polymer ?
#
loop_
_entity_poly.entity_id
_entity_poly.type
_entity_poly.pdbx_seq_one_letter_code
_entity_poly.pdbx_strand_id
1 'polypeptide(L)'
;MILGPKYRNRLLSNTKISETDRVFIYDYSTDQPVSFLVKDLKAVPCLDSHYIDIDNSKKKGSIDQDNYQIGFAIDKNLLKGFGSKDFSGTLVFIGKKNPFNKGKVKPIHWKKIDLKEFPKIQMKPEYVSMFKGYTFGQTYQFESEGLKYYLQDIFKNEILSLREVTSRLDSRRLLVIKSKTKDLVFETFYSSHTGSAFVDLDSIG
;
A
#
# COMPACT_ATOMS: atom_id res chain seq x y z
N MET A 1 10.32 -23.34 -5.03
CA MET A 1 10.00 -23.87 -6.38
C MET A 1 10.50 -22.87 -7.41
N ILE A 2 11.22 -23.30 -8.46
CA ILE A 2 11.70 -22.43 -9.54
C ILE A 2 10.87 -22.73 -10.79
N LEU A 3 10.37 -21.69 -11.48
CA LEU A 3 9.66 -21.85 -12.74
C LEU A 3 10.65 -22.23 -13.85
N GLY A 4 10.34 -23.32 -14.56
CA GLY A 4 11.11 -23.74 -15.73
C GLY A 4 10.97 -22.77 -16.93
N PRO A 5 11.77 -22.95 -17.99
CA PRO A 5 11.85 -22.01 -19.11
C PRO A 5 10.50 -21.68 -19.78
N LYS A 6 9.61 -22.68 -19.92
CA LYS A 6 8.26 -22.49 -20.48
C LYS A 6 7.45 -21.44 -19.70
N TYR A 7 7.45 -21.55 -18.37
CA TYR A 7 6.68 -20.65 -17.50
C TYR A 7 7.35 -19.28 -17.35
N ARG A 8 8.70 -19.24 -17.35
CA ARG A 8 9.44 -17.98 -17.40
C ARG A 8 9.12 -17.21 -18.69
N ASN A 9 9.16 -17.86 -19.84
CA ASN A 9 8.83 -17.20 -21.12
C ASN A 9 7.40 -16.67 -21.12
N ARG A 10 6.44 -17.44 -20.55
CA ARG A 10 5.05 -16.98 -20.38
C ARG A 10 4.95 -15.76 -19.47
N LEU A 11 5.69 -15.72 -18.36
CA LEU A 11 5.74 -14.55 -17.48
C LEU A 11 6.24 -13.32 -18.24
N LEU A 12 7.41 -13.43 -18.88
CA LEU A 12 8.06 -12.34 -19.59
C LEU A 12 7.21 -11.81 -20.76
N SER A 13 6.64 -12.71 -21.57
CA SER A 13 5.85 -12.31 -22.74
C SER A 13 4.55 -11.59 -22.36
N ASN A 14 3.83 -12.08 -21.33
CA ASN A 14 2.55 -11.50 -20.93
C ASN A 14 2.70 -10.22 -20.13
N THR A 15 3.82 -10.06 -19.42
CA THR A 15 4.13 -8.83 -18.67
C THR A 15 4.91 -7.80 -19.49
N LYS A 16 5.33 -8.17 -20.71
CA LYS A 16 6.20 -7.37 -21.59
C LYS A 16 7.54 -7.01 -20.94
N ILE A 17 8.01 -7.84 -20.01
CA ILE A 17 9.32 -7.72 -19.36
C ILE A 17 10.37 -8.40 -20.25
N SER A 18 11.51 -7.75 -20.45
CA SER A 18 12.67 -8.30 -21.15
C SER A 18 13.68 -8.90 -20.18
N GLU A 19 14.44 -9.90 -20.64
CA GLU A 19 15.62 -10.42 -19.94
C GLU A 19 16.70 -9.34 -19.69
N THR A 20 16.69 -8.28 -20.51
CA THR A 20 17.61 -7.13 -20.38
C THR A 20 17.08 -6.05 -19.42
N ASP A 21 15.84 -6.15 -18.96
CA ASP A 21 15.30 -5.23 -17.96
C ASP A 21 15.95 -5.48 -16.60
N ARG A 22 15.70 -4.55 -15.68
CA ARG A 22 16.14 -4.63 -14.29
C ARG A 22 14.93 -4.58 -13.36
N VAL A 23 15.02 -5.34 -12.27
CA VAL A 23 14.19 -5.14 -11.09
C VAL A 23 14.86 -4.06 -10.25
N PHE A 24 14.22 -2.92 -10.11
CA PHE A 24 14.59 -1.83 -9.21
C PHE A 24 13.78 -1.96 -7.92
N ILE A 25 14.46 -1.90 -6.79
CA ILE A 25 13.84 -1.92 -5.47
C ILE A 25 14.36 -0.71 -4.73
N TYR A 26 13.45 0.06 -4.15
CA TYR A 26 13.78 1.26 -3.41
C TYR A 26 13.11 1.21 -2.04
N ASP A 27 13.92 1.22 -0.99
CA ASP A 27 13.44 1.41 0.36
C ASP A 27 13.36 2.92 0.64
N TYR A 28 12.14 3.43 0.77
CA TYR A 28 11.92 4.85 1.03
C TYR A 28 12.09 5.23 2.52
N SER A 29 12.17 4.25 3.43
CA SER A 29 12.47 4.51 4.85
C SER A 29 13.94 4.81 5.07
N THR A 30 14.82 4.19 4.28
CA THR A 30 16.29 4.33 4.38
C THR A 30 16.92 5.04 3.18
N ASP A 31 16.10 5.46 2.20
CA ASP A 31 16.52 6.07 0.94
C ASP A 31 17.56 5.22 0.18
N GLN A 32 17.35 3.90 0.18
CA GLN A 32 18.30 2.91 -0.33
C GLN A 32 17.76 2.22 -1.60
N PRO A 33 18.35 2.49 -2.78
CA PRO A 33 18.03 1.76 -4.00
C PRO A 33 18.97 0.56 -4.20
N VAL A 34 18.43 -0.52 -4.77
CA VAL A 34 19.18 -1.66 -5.32
C VAL A 34 18.57 -2.07 -6.66
N SER A 35 19.36 -2.77 -7.49
CA SER A 35 18.81 -3.31 -8.74
C SER A 35 19.51 -4.57 -9.22
N PHE A 36 18.74 -5.43 -9.90
CA PHE A 36 19.18 -6.72 -10.41
C PHE A 36 18.73 -6.89 -11.86
N LEU A 37 19.53 -7.54 -12.71
CA LEU A 37 19.08 -7.88 -14.06
C LEU A 37 18.05 -9.01 -14.01
N VAL A 38 17.00 -8.90 -14.81
CA VAL A 38 15.94 -9.92 -14.87
C VAL A 38 16.52 -11.29 -15.22
N LYS A 39 17.45 -11.37 -16.19
CA LYS A 39 18.12 -12.62 -16.58
C LYS A 39 18.87 -13.34 -15.46
N ASP A 40 19.31 -12.61 -14.43
CA ASP A 40 20.08 -13.19 -13.33
C ASP A 40 19.18 -13.66 -12.18
N LEU A 41 17.88 -13.33 -12.22
CA LEU A 41 16.90 -13.71 -11.20
C LEU A 41 16.09 -14.95 -11.59
N LYS A 42 15.82 -15.79 -10.59
CA LYS A 42 14.96 -16.97 -10.72
C LYS A 42 13.49 -16.54 -10.71
N ALA A 43 12.73 -16.91 -11.74
CA ALA A 43 11.29 -16.78 -11.72
C ALA A 43 10.69 -17.82 -10.77
N VAL A 44 9.83 -17.40 -9.85
CA VAL A 44 9.26 -18.27 -8.82
C VAL A 44 7.75 -18.01 -8.66
N PRO A 45 6.97 -19.06 -8.37
CA PRO A 45 5.62 -18.90 -7.86
C PRO A 45 5.65 -18.86 -6.32
N CYS A 46 4.99 -17.88 -5.75
CA CYS A 46 4.79 -17.70 -4.31
C CYS A 46 3.31 -17.94 -4.01
N LEU A 47 3.03 -18.91 -3.15
CA LEU A 47 1.66 -19.16 -2.71
C LEU A 47 1.18 -17.97 -1.88
N ASP A 48 0.00 -17.46 -2.18
CA ASP A 48 -0.59 -16.38 -1.40
C ASP A 48 -0.83 -16.84 0.05
N SER A 49 -0.49 -15.99 1.02
CA SER A 49 -0.58 -16.30 2.44
C SER A 49 -1.99 -16.68 2.90
N HIS A 50 -3.04 -16.27 2.18
CA HIS A 50 -4.42 -16.66 2.48
C HIS A 50 -4.67 -18.18 2.38
N TYR A 51 -3.82 -18.90 1.65
CA TYR A 51 -3.90 -20.35 1.48
C TYR A 51 -2.90 -21.12 2.37
N ILE A 52 -2.22 -20.42 3.26
CA ILE A 52 -1.30 -20.98 4.25
C ILE A 52 -1.89 -20.74 5.64
N ASP A 53 -2.15 -21.82 6.37
CA ASP A 53 -2.31 -21.76 7.82
C ASP A 53 -0.94 -21.44 8.41
N ILE A 54 -0.75 -20.19 8.83
CA ILE A 54 0.53 -19.66 9.31
C ILE A 54 0.93 -20.33 10.63
N ASP A 55 -0.05 -20.68 11.47
CA ASP A 55 0.21 -21.28 12.78
C ASP A 55 0.66 -22.74 12.66
N ASN A 56 0.15 -23.45 11.67
CA ASN A 56 0.49 -24.86 11.45
C ASN A 56 1.39 -25.12 10.24
N SER A 57 1.77 -24.07 9.49
CA SER A 57 2.47 -24.16 8.20
C SER A 57 1.81 -25.16 7.23
N LYS A 58 0.49 -25.31 7.31
CA LYS A 58 -0.30 -26.26 6.51
C LYS A 58 -1.09 -25.53 5.44
N LYS A 59 -1.35 -26.22 4.35
CA LYS A 59 -2.16 -25.69 3.25
C LYS A 59 -3.63 -25.68 3.66
N LYS A 60 -4.32 -24.56 3.42
CA LYS A 60 -5.76 -24.47 3.63
C LYS A 60 -6.49 -24.94 2.36
N GLY A 61 -6.93 -26.19 2.36
CA GLY A 61 -7.73 -26.76 1.27
C GLY A 61 -6.94 -27.05 -0.02
N SER A 62 -7.66 -27.20 -1.14
CA SER A 62 -7.08 -27.43 -2.47
C SER A 62 -6.38 -26.17 -2.98
N ILE A 63 -5.16 -26.33 -3.51
CA ILE A 63 -4.40 -25.24 -4.10
C ILE A 63 -4.55 -25.29 -5.62
N ASP A 64 -5.09 -24.22 -6.19
CA ASP A 64 -5.12 -24.01 -7.63
C ASP A 64 -3.98 -23.07 -8.09
N GLN A 65 -3.74 -23.00 -9.38
CA GLN A 65 -2.72 -22.17 -10.02
C GLN A 65 -2.95 -20.68 -9.76
N ASP A 66 -4.21 -20.25 -9.67
CA ASP A 66 -4.61 -18.86 -9.39
C ASP A 66 -4.29 -18.41 -7.94
N ASN A 67 -3.96 -19.36 -7.05
CA ASN A 67 -3.56 -19.05 -5.68
C ASN A 67 -2.09 -18.62 -5.58
N TYR A 68 -1.33 -18.68 -6.67
CA TYR A 68 0.07 -18.28 -6.71
C TYR A 68 0.24 -16.88 -7.31
N GLN A 69 1.02 -16.06 -6.63
CA GLN A 69 1.61 -14.87 -7.20
C GLN A 69 2.93 -15.26 -7.88
N ILE A 70 3.25 -14.68 -9.04
CA ILE A 70 4.45 -15.02 -9.80
C ILE A 70 5.37 -13.81 -9.86
N GLY A 71 6.65 -14.02 -9.58
CA GLY A 71 7.64 -12.95 -9.61
C GLY A 71 9.07 -13.49 -9.67
N PHE A 72 10.01 -12.64 -9.24
CA PHE A 72 11.43 -12.97 -9.22
C PHE A 72 11.92 -13.08 -7.77
N ALA A 73 12.63 -14.17 -7.47
CA ALA A 73 13.23 -14.37 -6.16
C ALA A 73 14.48 -13.50 -5.98
N ILE A 74 14.56 -12.79 -4.86
CA ILE A 74 15.71 -11.98 -4.46
C ILE A 74 16.20 -12.49 -3.11
N ASP A 75 17.51 -12.68 -2.98
CA ASP A 75 18.12 -13.04 -1.71
C ASP A 75 18.09 -11.82 -0.77
N LYS A 76 17.48 -11.98 0.41
CA LYS A 76 17.40 -10.94 1.45
C LYS A 76 18.78 -10.43 1.88
N ASN A 77 19.83 -11.24 1.78
CA ASN A 77 21.20 -10.81 2.07
C ASN A 77 21.73 -9.76 1.09
N LEU A 78 21.11 -9.61 -0.08
CA LEU A 78 21.42 -8.57 -1.07
C LEU A 78 20.67 -7.25 -0.78
N LEU A 79 19.77 -7.25 0.21
CA LEU A 79 18.95 -6.10 0.63
C LEU A 79 19.46 -5.51 1.95
N LYS A 80 20.77 -5.58 2.21
CA LYS A 80 21.39 -4.99 3.40
C LYS A 80 21.18 -3.47 3.40
N GLY A 81 20.84 -2.92 4.56
CA GLY A 81 20.57 -1.50 4.75
C GLY A 81 19.10 -1.11 4.61
N PHE A 82 18.21 -2.05 4.31
CA PHE A 82 16.76 -1.81 4.31
C PHE A 82 16.24 -1.74 5.76
N GLY A 83 15.34 -0.81 6.03
CA GLY A 83 14.88 -0.43 7.37
C GLY A 83 13.89 -1.42 7.95
N SER A 84 13.00 -1.97 7.11
CA SER A 84 12.00 -2.92 7.58
C SER A 84 12.37 -4.39 7.35
N LYS A 85 12.14 -5.22 8.36
CA LYS A 85 12.28 -6.68 8.28
C LYS A 85 11.27 -7.32 7.32
N ASP A 86 10.10 -6.70 7.15
CA ASP A 86 8.99 -7.15 6.31
C ASP A 86 8.90 -6.42 4.96
N PHE A 87 9.81 -5.48 4.70
CA PHE A 87 9.86 -4.67 3.48
C PHE A 87 8.63 -3.77 3.23
N SER A 88 7.83 -3.43 4.25
CA SER A 88 6.71 -2.48 4.15
C SER A 88 7.10 -1.09 3.64
N GLY A 89 8.36 -0.69 3.85
CA GLY A 89 8.97 0.54 3.36
C GLY A 89 9.47 0.49 1.91
N THR A 90 9.13 -0.53 1.11
CA THR A 90 9.76 -0.74 -0.21
C THR A 90 8.82 -0.55 -1.39
N LEU A 91 9.38 -0.02 -2.48
CA LEU A 91 8.75 0.08 -3.79
C LEU A 91 9.53 -0.76 -4.79
N VAL A 92 8.83 -1.44 -5.69
CA VAL A 92 9.42 -2.32 -6.72
C VAL A 92 8.96 -1.87 -8.10
N PHE A 93 9.88 -1.81 -9.05
CA PHE A 93 9.59 -1.55 -10.46
C PHE A 93 10.46 -2.43 -11.35
N ILE A 94 9.89 -2.96 -12.44
CA ILE A 94 10.64 -3.76 -13.41
C ILE A 94 10.63 -3.04 -14.76
N GLY A 95 11.81 -2.77 -15.31
CA GLY A 95 11.94 -2.16 -16.63
C GLY A 95 13.36 -1.73 -16.98
N LYS A 96 13.49 -0.92 -18.02
CA LYS A 96 14.79 -0.50 -18.58
C LYS A 96 15.52 0.54 -17.74
N LYS A 97 14.78 1.41 -17.03
CA LYS A 97 15.33 2.57 -16.30
C LYS A 97 14.78 2.63 -14.89
N ASN A 98 15.61 3.09 -13.96
CA ASN A 98 15.22 3.28 -12.56
C ASN A 98 14.23 4.46 -12.46
N PRO A 99 13.00 4.27 -11.93
CA PRO A 99 12.05 5.35 -11.72
C PRO A 99 12.28 6.09 -10.39
N PHE A 100 13.08 5.54 -9.48
CA PHE A 100 13.24 6.05 -8.12
C PHE A 100 14.35 7.11 -8.05
N ASN A 101 14.02 8.24 -7.44
CA ASN A 101 14.95 9.35 -7.23
C ASN A 101 15.37 9.41 -5.77
N LYS A 102 16.65 9.13 -5.52
CA LYS A 102 17.25 9.21 -4.19
C LYS A 102 17.16 10.64 -3.63
N GLY A 103 16.91 10.79 -2.32
CA GLY A 103 16.91 12.06 -1.59
C GLY A 103 15.72 12.97 -1.89
N LYS A 104 14.71 12.51 -2.63
CA LYS A 104 13.53 13.31 -3.00
C LYS A 104 12.26 12.95 -2.22
N VAL A 105 12.30 11.89 -1.40
CA VAL A 105 11.18 11.53 -0.53
C VAL A 105 11.05 12.60 0.55
N LYS A 106 9.84 13.14 0.70
CA LYS A 106 9.49 14.08 1.76
C LYS A 106 8.44 13.43 2.64
N PRO A 107 8.67 13.33 3.97
CA PRO A 107 7.65 12.81 4.87
C PRO A 107 6.43 13.73 4.90
N ILE A 108 5.26 13.12 5.02
CA ILE A 108 4.01 13.83 5.28
C ILE A 108 3.82 13.86 6.79
N HIS A 109 3.91 15.05 7.37
CA HIS A 109 3.65 15.26 8.79
C HIS A 109 2.20 15.70 8.99
N TRP A 110 1.35 14.78 9.40
CA TRP A 110 -0.06 15.06 9.62
C TRP A 110 -0.24 15.81 10.94
N LYS A 111 -0.70 17.05 10.87
CA LYS A 111 -1.08 17.82 12.06
C LYS A 111 -2.53 17.49 12.44
N LYS A 112 -2.73 16.94 13.63
CA LYS A 112 -4.07 16.78 14.23
C LYS A 112 -4.79 18.14 14.30
N ILE A 113 -6.06 18.19 13.90
CA ILE A 113 -6.90 19.40 13.95
C ILE A 113 -8.24 19.13 14.63
N ASP A 114 -8.91 20.20 15.05
CA ASP A 114 -10.29 20.11 15.51
C ASP A 114 -11.25 19.87 14.35
N LEU A 115 -12.33 19.11 14.60
CA LEU A 115 -13.38 18.87 13.60
C LEU A 115 -13.99 20.15 13.03
N LYS A 116 -14.01 21.24 13.83
CA LYS A 116 -14.49 22.56 13.40
C LYS A 116 -13.64 23.20 12.29
N GLU A 117 -12.38 22.80 12.18
CA GLU A 117 -11.44 23.24 11.14
C GLU A 117 -11.49 22.36 9.89
N PHE A 118 -12.11 21.18 9.98
CA PHE A 118 -12.26 20.28 8.85
C PHE A 118 -13.23 20.87 7.80
N PRO A 119 -12.92 20.82 6.50
CA PRO A 119 -13.76 21.39 5.46
C PRO A 119 -15.18 20.81 5.47
N LYS A 120 -16.20 21.70 5.45
CA LYS A 120 -17.62 21.33 5.40
C LYS A 120 -18.06 20.95 3.99
N ILE A 121 -17.35 20.00 3.37
CA ILE A 121 -17.67 19.47 2.05
C ILE A 121 -18.59 18.27 2.23
N GLN A 122 -19.79 18.35 1.66
CA GLN A 122 -20.74 17.24 1.69
C GLN A 122 -20.19 16.05 0.90
N MET A 123 -20.27 14.86 1.48
CA MET A 123 -19.98 13.63 0.75
C MET A 123 -21.06 13.38 -0.29
N LYS A 124 -20.68 12.76 -1.41
CA LYS A 124 -21.65 12.30 -2.41
C LYS A 124 -22.60 11.24 -1.82
N PRO A 125 -23.86 11.16 -2.28
CA PRO A 125 -24.88 10.26 -1.70
C PRO A 125 -24.48 8.79 -1.63
N GLU A 126 -23.70 8.29 -2.60
CA GLU A 126 -23.18 6.93 -2.64
C GLU A 126 -22.28 6.62 -1.43
N TYR A 127 -21.44 7.56 -1.02
CA TYR A 127 -20.56 7.42 0.13
C TYR A 127 -21.32 7.59 1.46
N VAL A 128 -22.32 8.47 1.49
CA VAL A 128 -23.22 8.57 2.66
C VAL A 128 -23.91 7.23 2.91
N SER A 129 -24.35 6.56 1.84
CA SER A 129 -24.98 5.24 1.94
C SER A 129 -23.98 4.16 2.35
N MET A 130 -22.76 4.19 1.79
CA MET A 130 -21.68 3.25 2.11
C MET A 130 -21.27 3.29 3.59
N PHE A 131 -21.13 4.49 4.15
CA PHE A 131 -20.70 4.70 5.54
C PHE A 131 -21.87 4.81 6.53
N LYS A 132 -23.06 4.33 6.16
CA LYS A 132 -24.20 4.29 7.08
C LYS A 132 -23.88 3.40 8.28
N GLY A 133 -23.96 3.96 9.48
CA GLY A 133 -23.65 3.26 10.73
C GLY A 133 -22.17 3.27 11.13
N TYR A 134 -21.31 3.96 10.37
CA TYR A 134 -19.90 4.19 10.71
C TYR A 134 -19.76 5.43 11.60
N THR A 135 -18.64 5.50 12.32
CA THR A 135 -18.28 6.64 13.18
C THR A 135 -17.15 7.44 12.52
N PHE A 136 -17.32 8.75 12.41
CA PHE A 136 -16.26 9.65 11.94
C PHE A 136 -15.40 10.09 13.11
N GLY A 137 -14.09 9.88 13.00
CA GLY A 137 -13.14 10.10 14.08
C GLY A 137 -12.23 11.31 13.86
N GLN A 138 -10.96 11.12 14.23
CA GLN A 138 -9.97 12.20 14.26
C GLN A 138 -9.73 12.79 12.86
N THR A 139 -9.47 14.10 12.85
CA THR A 139 -9.12 14.85 11.65
C THR A 139 -7.70 15.38 11.69
N TYR A 140 -7.09 15.46 10.52
CA TYR A 140 -5.69 15.87 10.34
C TYR A 140 -5.57 16.81 9.14
N GLN A 141 -4.53 17.63 9.13
CA GLN A 141 -4.15 18.46 8.00
C GLN A 141 -2.68 18.32 7.64
N PHE A 142 -2.39 18.55 6.37
CA PHE A 142 -1.05 18.73 5.84
C PHE A 142 -1.11 19.78 4.73
N GLU A 143 -0.04 20.55 4.52
CA GLU A 143 0.04 21.55 3.46
C GLU A 143 1.35 21.40 2.69
N SER A 144 1.25 21.37 1.36
CA SER A 144 2.41 21.32 0.48
C SER A 144 2.04 21.90 -0.88
N GLU A 145 2.98 22.64 -1.49
CA GLU A 145 2.91 23.09 -2.88
C GLU A 145 1.59 23.82 -3.25
N GLY A 146 1.05 24.60 -2.31
CA GLY A 146 -0.20 25.35 -2.52
C GLY A 146 -1.48 24.51 -2.40
N LEU A 147 -1.39 23.26 -1.94
CA LEU A 147 -2.52 22.39 -1.63
C LEU A 147 -2.61 22.14 -0.12
N LYS A 148 -3.84 22.16 0.41
CA LYS A 148 -4.16 21.68 1.76
C LYS A 148 -4.83 20.32 1.65
N TYR A 149 -4.31 19.37 2.41
CA TYR A 149 -4.78 18.00 2.49
C TYR A 149 -5.48 17.87 3.84
N TYR A 150 -6.70 17.35 3.83
CA TYR A 150 -7.47 17.06 5.03
C TYR A 150 -7.80 15.59 5.06
N LEU A 151 -7.52 14.95 6.19
CA LEU A 151 -7.78 13.52 6.39
C LEU A 151 -8.75 13.35 7.54
N GLN A 152 -9.72 12.45 7.40
CA GLN A 152 -10.64 12.08 8.47
C GLN A 152 -10.70 10.56 8.58
N ASP A 153 -10.44 10.06 9.78
CA ASP A 153 -10.60 8.63 10.10
C ASP A 153 -12.09 8.25 10.10
N ILE A 154 -12.40 7.08 9.55
CA ILE A 154 -13.75 6.50 9.50
C ILE A 154 -13.67 5.09 10.08
N PHE A 155 -14.44 4.87 11.14
CA PHE A 155 -14.46 3.64 11.88
C PHE A 155 -15.72 2.84 11.61
N LYS A 156 -15.55 1.55 11.33
CA LYS A 156 -16.65 0.61 11.23
C LYS A 156 -16.98 0.11 12.63
N ASN A 157 -18.24 0.25 13.01
CA ASN A 157 -18.74 -0.32 14.26
C ASN A 157 -19.13 -1.78 14.00
N GLU A 158 -18.52 -2.71 14.73
CA GLU A 158 -18.83 -4.13 14.66
C GLU A 158 -19.45 -4.56 15.99
N ILE A 159 -20.67 -5.10 15.92
CA ILE A 159 -21.37 -5.65 17.08
C ILE A 159 -20.86 -7.08 17.24
N LEU A 160 -19.98 -7.31 18.21
CA LEU A 160 -19.47 -8.64 18.55
C LEU A 160 -20.46 -9.43 19.40
N SER A 161 -21.24 -8.73 20.25
CA SER A 161 -22.33 -9.32 21.03
C SER A 161 -23.33 -8.24 21.48
N LEU A 162 -24.42 -8.63 22.14
CA LEU A 162 -25.42 -7.70 22.71
C LEU A 162 -24.83 -6.65 23.68
N ARG A 163 -23.58 -6.81 24.13
CA ARG A 163 -22.91 -5.92 25.09
C ARG A 163 -21.55 -5.39 24.62
N GLU A 164 -21.10 -5.76 23.43
CA GLU A 164 -19.77 -5.41 22.94
C GLU A 164 -19.83 -4.90 21.51
N VAL A 165 -19.49 -3.62 21.36
CA VAL A 165 -19.30 -2.96 20.08
C VAL A 165 -17.84 -2.57 19.99
N THR A 166 -17.14 -3.11 19.01
CA THR A 166 -15.79 -2.66 18.68
C THR A 166 -15.85 -1.69 17.52
N SER A 167 -14.87 -0.79 17.47
CA SER A 167 -14.73 0.16 16.37
C SER A 167 -13.35 -0.04 15.77
N ARG A 168 -13.30 -0.44 14.50
CA ARG A 168 -12.04 -0.65 13.77
C ARG A 168 -11.88 0.46 12.75
N LEU A 169 -10.67 1.01 12.64
CA LEU A 169 -10.34 1.92 11.54
C LEU A 169 -10.53 1.16 10.24
N ASP A 170 -11.49 1.60 9.45
CA ASP A 170 -11.89 0.94 8.20
C ASP A 170 -11.40 1.73 7.01
N SER A 171 -11.63 3.04 7.05
CA SER A 171 -11.40 3.95 5.93
C SER A 171 -10.85 5.29 6.40
N ARG A 172 -10.17 6.02 5.51
CA ARG A 172 -9.79 7.42 5.68
C ARG A 172 -10.28 8.24 4.50
N ARG A 173 -11.05 9.30 4.77
CA ARG A 173 -11.47 10.27 3.75
C ARG A 173 -10.37 11.29 3.55
N LEU A 174 -9.89 11.44 2.32
CA LEU A 174 -8.94 12.48 1.93
C LEU A 174 -9.66 13.55 1.11
N LEU A 175 -9.49 14.80 1.50
CA LEU A 175 -9.86 15.99 0.73
C LEU A 175 -8.61 16.77 0.35
N VAL A 176 -8.49 17.12 -0.92
CA VAL A 176 -7.39 17.97 -1.43
C VAL A 176 -8.00 19.28 -1.91
N ILE A 177 -7.57 20.39 -1.32
CA ILE A 177 -8.15 21.72 -1.57
C ILE A 177 -7.04 22.68 -1.99
N LYS A 178 -7.30 23.53 -2.99
CA LYS A 178 -6.39 24.62 -3.36
C LYS A 178 -6.32 25.64 -2.23
N SER A 179 -5.10 25.94 -1.75
CA SER A 179 -4.90 26.82 -0.59
C SER A 179 -5.44 28.23 -0.79
N LYS A 180 -5.33 28.76 -2.03
CA LYS A 180 -5.75 30.12 -2.40
C LYS A 180 -7.25 30.23 -2.68
N THR A 181 -7.77 29.41 -3.59
CA THR A 181 -9.16 29.54 -4.06
C THR A 181 -10.16 28.80 -3.18
N LYS A 182 -9.69 27.87 -2.35
CA LYS A 182 -10.51 26.95 -1.55
C LYS A 182 -11.34 25.95 -2.39
N ASP A 183 -11.02 25.83 -3.67
CA ASP A 183 -11.65 24.83 -4.53
C ASP A 183 -11.22 23.42 -4.14
N LEU A 184 -12.19 22.50 -4.08
CA LEU A 184 -11.92 21.08 -4.00
C LEU A 184 -11.25 20.62 -5.30
N VAL A 185 -10.06 20.03 -5.18
CA VAL A 185 -9.33 19.40 -6.29
C VAL A 185 -9.77 17.96 -6.42
N PHE A 186 -9.84 17.24 -5.30
CA PHE A 186 -10.07 15.81 -5.29
C PHE A 186 -10.59 15.35 -3.92
N GLU A 187 -11.47 14.35 -3.95
CA GLU A 187 -11.95 13.61 -2.79
C GLU A 187 -11.81 12.12 -3.05
N THR A 188 -11.33 11.37 -2.06
CA THR A 188 -11.31 9.91 -2.09
C THR A 188 -11.37 9.29 -0.71
N PHE A 189 -11.54 7.97 -0.68
CA PHE A 189 -11.61 7.16 0.51
C PHE A 189 -10.61 6.02 0.36
N TYR A 190 -9.65 5.94 1.28
CA TYR A 190 -8.70 4.85 1.35
C TYR A 190 -9.13 3.89 2.44
N SER A 191 -9.45 2.66 2.08
CA SER A 191 -9.81 1.58 2.99
C SER A 191 -8.67 0.57 3.10
N SER A 192 -8.52 -0.03 4.29
CA SER A 192 -7.61 -1.17 4.42
C SER A 192 -8.28 -2.41 3.83
N HIS A 193 -7.79 -2.88 2.68
CA HIS A 193 -8.12 -4.17 2.09
C HIS A 193 -6.90 -5.11 2.10
N THR A 194 -7.09 -6.35 1.67
CA THR A 194 -6.01 -7.34 1.52
C THR A 194 -4.84 -6.78 0.71
N GLY A 195 -3.63 -6.82 1.28
CA GLY A 195 -2.42 -6.26 0.68
C GLY A 195 -2.19 -4.76 0.90
N SER A 196 -3.07 -4.08 1.66
CA SER A 196 -2.92 -2.68 2.03
C SER A 196 -3.07 -2.48 3.54
N ALA A 197 -2.14 -1.77 4.15
CA ALA A 197 -2.22 -1.37 5.54
C ALA A 197 -2.16 0.16 5.62
N PHE A 198 -2.82 0.73 6.63
CA PHE A 198 -2.57 2.13 6.96
C PHE A 198 -1.18 2.24 7.54
N VAL A 199 -0.36 3.08 6.92
CA VAL A 199 0.88 3.56 7.52
C VAL A 199 0.50 4.55 8.63
N ASP A 200 1.26 4.52 9.72
CA ASP A 200 1.09 5.46 10.83
C ASP A 200 1.27 6.89 10.33
N LEU A 201 0.35 7.77 10.73
CA LEU A 201 0.33 9.17 10.28
C LEU A 201 1.54 9.98 10.76
N ASP A 202 2.25 9.47 11.77
CA ASP A 202 3.47 10.05 12.33
C ASP A 202 4.72 9.20 12.05
N SER A 203 4.61 8.12 11.25
CA SER A 203 5.79 7.32 10.91
C SER A 203 6.65 8.04 9.87
N ILE A 204 7.88 8.31 10.27
CA ILE A 204 9.00 8.61 9.40
C ILE A 204 10.03 7.51 9.67
N GLY A 205 10.79 7.14 8.63
CA GLY A 205 11.81 6.09 8.66
C GLY A 205 12.72 6.08 9.88
#